data_AF-A0AAQ1GFV7-F1
#
_entry.id   AF-A0AAQ1GFV7-F1
#
_cell.length_a   1.000
_cell.length_b   1.000
_cell.length_c   1.000
_cell.angle_alpha   90.00
_cell.angle_beta   90.00
_cell.angle_gamma   90.00
#
_symmetry.space_group_name_H-M   'P 1'
#
loop_
_entity.id
_entity.type
_entity.pdbx_description
1 polymer ?
#
loop_
_entity_poly.entity_id
_entity_poly.type
_entity_poly.pdbx_seq_one_letter_code
_entity_poly.pdbx_strand_id
1 'polypeptide(L)'
;MKTLYAHIGRLLAMSVAGAALGGCMTSSPIWEAHFGEAVRTSMRAQIIEPDAAQHVDVSPGIDGKAAAASIKRYTESYEKPPVSDNAFTMGVTNGTTH
;
A
#
# COMPACT_ATOMS: atom_id res chain seq x y z
N MET A 1 -37.42 -43.14 -3.78
CA MET A 1 -37.86 -41.93 -4.51
C MET A 1 -37.86 -40.66 -3.66
N LYS A 2 -38.43 -40.67 -2.45
CA LYS A 2 -38.51 -39.49 -1.57
C LYS A 2 -37.16 -38.97 -1.04
N THR A 3 -36.21 -39.88 -0.79
CA THR A 3 -34.83 -39.54 -0.38
C THR A 3 -34.05 -38.87 -1.52
N LEU A 4 -34.20 -39.35 -2.75
CA LEU A 4 -33.58 -38.77 -3.94
C LEU A 4 -34.02 -37.31 -4.16
N TYR A 5 -35.32 -37.02 -3.97
CA TYR A 5 -35.85 -35.65 -4.03
C TYR A 5 -35.30 -34.74 -2.94
N ALA A 6 -35.09 -35.27 -1.73
CA ALA A 6 -34.49 -34.52 -0.63
C ALA A 6 -32.99 -34.22 -0.86
N HIS A 7 -32.25 -35.14 -1.51
CA HIS A 7 -30.86 -34.92 -1.89
C HIS A 7 -30.74 -33.89 -3.02
N ILE A 8 -31.61 -33.96 -4.04
CA ILE A 8 -31.66 -32.97 -5.12
C ILE A 8 -31.99 -31.59 -4.57
N GLY A 9 -32.98 -31.49 -3.67
CA GLY A 9 -33.34 -30.22 -3.03
C GLY A 9 -32.21 -29.61 -2.18
N ARG A 10 -31.45 -30.45 -1.45
CA ARG A 10 -30.27 -30.01 -0.68
C ARG A 10 -29.15 -29.51 -1.58
N LEU A 11 -28.86 -30.19 -2.69
CA LEU A 11 -27.84 -29.76 -3.64
C LEU A 11 -28.20 -28.42 -4.30
N LEU A 12 -29.48 -28.23 -4.61
CA LEU A 12 -30.00 -27.01 -5.23
C LEU A 12 -29.99 -25.82 -4.25
N ALA A 13 -30.27 -26.06 -2.96
CA ALA A 13 -30.12 -25.04 -1.94
C ALA A 13 -28.65 -24.62 -1.73
N MET A 14 -27.72 -25.59 -1.78
CA MET A 14 -26.29 -25.34 -1.58
C MET A 14 -25.66 -24.55 -2.75
N SER A 15 -26.09 -24.81 -3.99
CA SER A 15 -25.62 -24.04 -5.16
C SER A 15 -26.13 -22.59 -5.14
N VAL A 16 -27.39 -22.37 -4.76
CA VAL A 16 -27.96 -21.02 -4.61
C VAL A 16 -27.23 -20.23 -3.52
N ALA A 17 -26.94 -20.86 -2.38
CA ALA A 17 -26.17 -20.22 -1.32
C ALA A 17 -24.73 -19.88 -1.77
N GLY A 18 -24.07 -20.76 -2.50
CA GLY A 18 -22.74 -20.49 -3.08
C GLY A 18 -22.74 -19.34 -4.08
N ALA A 19 -23.76 -19.25 -4.95
CA ALA A 19 -23.90 -18.15 -5.89
C ALA A 19 -24.18 -16.80 -5.19
N ALA A 20 -24.97 -16.81 -4.11
CA ALA A 20 -25.25 -15.60 -3.32
C ALA A 20 -23.99 -15.08 -2.61
N LEU A 21 -23.09 -15.95 -2.14
CA LEU A 21 -21.80 -15.55 -1.56
C LEU A 21 -20.78 -15.11 -2.63
N GLY A 22 -20.79 -15.73 -3.82
CA GLY A 22 -19.91 -15.38 -4.94
C GLY A 22 -20.13 -13.96 -5.48
N GLY A 23 -21.32 -13.37 -5.27
CA GLY A 23 -21.62 -11.98 -5.60
C GLY A 23 -20.77 -10.96 -4.82
N CYS A 24 -20.24 -11.31 -3.64
CA CYS A 24 -19.35 -10.43 -2.88
C CYS A 24 -17.90 -10.38 -3.41
N MET A 25 -17.48 -11.33 -4.26
CA MET A 25 -16.16 -11.35 -4.90
C MET A 25 -16.22 -11.28 -6.43
N THR A 26 -17.38 -11.03 -7.04
CA THR A 26 -17.55 -10.94 -8.51
C THR A 26 -16.97 -9.65 -9.13
N SER A 27 -16.10 -8.94 -8.41
CA SER A 27 -15.41 -7.78 -8.96
C SER A 27 -14.31 -8.17 -9.97
N SER A 28 -13.88 -9.45 -9.98
CA SER A 28 -12.71 -9.90 -10.76
C SER A 28 -12.76 -9.59 -12.27
N PRO A 29 -13.83 -9.78 -13.05
CA PRO A 29 -13.71 -9.59 -14.50
C PRO A 29 -13.52 -8.11 -14.89
N ILE A 30 -14.15 -7.19 -14.15
CA ILE A 30 -14.06 -5.74 -14.40
C ILE A 30 -12.82 -5.13 -13.74
N TRP A 31 -12.44 -5.58 -12.54
CA TRP A 31 -11.25 -5.08 -11.84
C TRP A 31 -9.95 -5.60 -12.43
N GLU A 32 -9.88 -6.88 -12.84
CA GLU A 32 -8.70 -7.45 -13.50
C GLU A 32 -8.45 -6.77 -14.85
N ALA A 33 -9.51 -6.43 -15.60
CA ALA A 33 -9.39 -5.72 -16.88
C ALA A 33 -8.80 -4.31 -16.73
N HIS A 34 -9.03 -3.65 -15.59
CA HIS A 34 -8.56 -2.29 -15.31
C HIS A 34 -7.43 -2.22 -14.28
N PHE A 35 -6.88 -3.37 -13.85
CA PHE A 35 -5.80 -3.41 -12.86
C PHE A 35 -4.58 -2.59 -13.30
N GLY A 36 -4.21 -2.69 -14.58
CA GLY A 36 -3.13 -1.89 -15.15
C GLY A 36 -3.37 -0.38 -15.04
N GLU A 37 -4.59 0.09 -15.35
CA GLU A 37 -4.96 1.50 -15.23
C GLU A 37 -4.97 1.98 -13.77
N ALA A 38 -5.44 1.15 -12.84
CA ALA A 38 -5.41 1.45 -11.42
C ALA A 38 -3.97 1.60 -10.89
N VAL A 39 -3.05 0.72 -11.30
CA VAL A 39 -1.62 0.79 -10.96
C VAL A 39 -0.96 2.03 -11.59
N ARG A 40 -1.26 2.34 -12.85
CA ARG A 40 -0.72 3.55 -13.50
C ARG A 40 -1.24 4.83 -12.85
N THR A 41 -2.50 4.84 -12.42
CA THR A 41 -3.11 5.97 -11.71
C THR A 41 -2.50 6.18 -10.33
N SER A 42 -2.32 5.12 -9.54
CA SER A 42 -1.70 5.21 -8.21
C SER A 42 -0.22 5.60 -8.29
N MET A 43 0.49 5.12 -9.31
CA MET A 43 1.87 5.52 -9.59
C MET A 43 1.96 7.01 -9.96
N ARG A 44 1.08 7.50 -10.85
CA ARG A 44 1.03 8.93 -11.19
C ARG A 44 0.74 9.82 -9.98
N ALA A 45 -0.10 9.36 -9.04
CA ALA A 45 -0.38 10.09 -7.80
C ALA A 45 0.84 10.19 -6.85
N GLN A 46 1.85 9.33 -7.02
CA GLN A 46 3.09 9.34 -6.22
C GLN A 46 4.23 10.10 -6.91
N ILE A 47 4.09 10.44 -8.19
CA ILE A 47 5.11 11.17 -8.95
C ILE A 47 4.84 12.67 -8.76
N ILE A 48 5.83 13.37 -8.20
CA ILE A 48 5.77 14.82 -7.92
C ILE A 48 5.48 15.63 -9.21
N GLU A 49 6.05 15.19 -10.34
CA GLU A 49 5.85 15.80 -11.66
C GLU A 49 5.76 14.73 -12.75
N PRO A 50 4.56 14.31 -13.18
CA PRO A 50 4.38 13.22 -14.13
C PRO A 50 4.87 13.55 -15.55
N ASP A 51 4.96 14.84 -15.89
CA ASP A 51 5.38 15.33 -17.21
C ASP A 51 6.84 15.84 -17.21
N ALA A 52 7.64 15.53 -16.18
CA ALA A 52 9.03 16.00 -16.04
C ALA A 52 9.93 15.66 -17.26
N ALA A 53 9.59 14.62 -18.04
CA ALA A 53 10.32 14.29 -19.27
C ALA A 53 10.03 15.25 -20.45
N GLN A 54 8.90 15.97 -20.40
CA GLN A 54 8.49 16.94 -21.42
C GLN A 54 9.00 18.35 -21.11
N HIS A 55 9.31 18.62 -19.84
CA HIS A 55 9.89 19.87 -19.38
C HIS A 55 11.42 19.72 -19.27
N VAL A 56 12.16 20.33 -20.21
CA VAL A 56 13.65 20.39 -20.19
C VAL A 56 14.14 21.43 -19.18
N ASP A 57 13.44 21.62 -18.07
CA ASP A 57 13.94 22.43 -16.96
C ASP A 57 14.59 21.48 -15.98
N VAL A 58 15.81 21.06 -16.33
CA VAL A 58 16.61 20.21 -15.45
C VAL A 58 16.94 21.07 -14.24
N SER A 59 16.23 20.86 -13.12
CA SER A 59 16.58 21.49 -11.84
C SER A 59 18.10 21.39 -11.67
N PRO A 60 18.79 22.49 -11.32
CA PRO A 60 20.23 22.46 -11.11
C PRO A 60 20.59 21.28 -10.22
N GLY A 61 21.43 20.39 -10.73
CA GLY A 61 21.87 19.22 -9.96
C GLY A 61 22.52 19.64 -8.64
N ILE A 62 22.59 18.71 -7.71
CA ILE A 62 23.32 18.92 -6.45
C ILE A 62 24.80 19.23 -6.74
N ASP A 63 25.33 20.29 -6.13
CA ASP A 63 26.76 20.63 -6.20
C ASP A 63 27.63 19.45 -5.73
N GLY A 64 28.77 19.21 -6.37
CA GLY A 64 29.63 18.06 -6.08
C GLY A 64 30.12 18.02 -4.63
N LYS A 65 30.36 19.17 -4.00
CA LYS A 65 30.75 19.25 -2.59
C LYS A 65 29.57 18.93 -1.68
N ALA A 66 28.38 19.42 -2.02
CA ALA A 66 27.16 19.04 -1.32
C ALA A 66 26.92 17.53 -1.41
N ALA A 67 27.06 16.93 -2.60
CA ALA A 67 26.92 15.48 -2.81
C ALA A 67 27.92 14.67 -1.99
N ALA A 68 29.20 15.05 -2.01
CA ALA A 68 30.25 14.41 -1.21
C ALA A 68 29.98 14.53 0.30
N ALA A 69 29.52 15.69 0.76
CA ALA A 69 29.15 15.91 2.16
C ALA A 69 27.95 15.05 2.58
N SER A 70 26.96 14.86 1.70
CA SER A 70 25.81 13.97 1.95
C SER A 70 26.25 12.53 2.15
N ILE A 71 27.08 12.01 1.24
CA ILE A 71 27.60 10.64 1.33
C ILE A 71 28.42 10.46 2.60
N LYS A 72 29.29 11.43 2.92
CA LYS A 72 30.09 11.41 4.16
C LYS A 72 29.21 11.34 5.41
N ARG A 73 28.20 12.21 5.52
CA ARG A 73 27.26 12.21 6.65
C ARG A 73 26.47 10.92 6.77
N TYR A 74 26.08 10.34 5.63
CA TYR A 74 25.40 9.04 5.61
C TYR A 74 26.29 7.94 6.17
N THR A 75 27.55 7.85 5.72
CA THR A 75 28.52 6.90 6.27
C THR A 75 28.77 7.13 7.77
N GLU A 76 28.97 8.39 8.19
CA GLU A 76 29.19 8.75 9.59
C GLU A 76 28.01 8.38 10.50
N SER A 77 26.78 8.37 9.97
CA SER A 77 25.60 7.97 10.75
C SER A 77 25.63 6.50 11.19
N TYR A 78 26.34 5.64 10.47
CA TYR A 78 26.54 4.24 10.86
C TYR A 78 27.67 4.08 11.88
N GLU A 79 28.72 4.90 11.78
CA GLU A 79 29.84 4.87 12.73
C GLU A 79 29.50 5.52 14.07
N LYS A 80 28.66 6.57 14.01
CA LYS A 80 28.19 7.33 15.16
C LYS A 80 26.68 7.47 15.03
N PRO A 81 25.91 6.43 15.42
CA PRO A 81 24.47 6.53 15.50
C PRO A 81 24.12 7.80 16.29
N PRO A 82 23.23 8.66 15.80
CA PRO A 82 22.80 9.81 16.58
C PRO A 82 22.28 9.28 17.91
N VAL A 83 22.87 9.74 19.01
CA VAL A 83 22.30 9.51 20.33
C VAL A 83 20.94 10.17 20.30
N SER A 84 19.87 9.37 20.25
CA SER A 84 18.53 9.91 20.34
C SER A 84 18.37 10.47 21.75
N ASP A 85 18.56 11.78 21.90
CA ASP A 85 17.93 12.47 23.00
C ASP A 85 16.44 12.30 22.76
N ASN A 86 15.77 11.57 23.65
CA ASN A 86 14.40 11.11 23.48
C ASN A 86 13.46 12.32 23.33
N ALA A 87 13.27 12.82 22.10
CA ALA A 87 12.41 13.95 21.80
C ALA A 87 10.91 13.61 21.91
N PHE A 88 10.59 12.35 22.23
CA PHE A 88 9.24 11.87 22.49
C PHE A 88 9.03 11.60 23.98
N THR A 89 9.13 12.63 24.82
CA THR A 89 8.29 12.72 26.02
C THR A 89 6.88 13.20 25.61
N MET A 90 6.24 12.51 24.65
CA MET A 90 4.78 12.63 24.53
C MET A 90 4.20 11.90 25.73
N GLY A 91 3.63 12.68 26.65
CA GLY A 91 3.17 12.23 27.97
C GLY A 91 2.20 11.06 27.90
N VAL A 92 2.73 9.85 28.05
CA VAL A 92 1.96 8.73 28.59
C VAL A 92 1.96 8.93 30.10
N THR A 93 0.90 9.55 30.63
CA THR A 93 0.56 9.39 32.04
C THR A 93 0.21 7.93 32.24
N ASN A 94 1.03 7.23 33.00
CA ASN A 94 0.68 5.92 33.56
C ASN A 94 -0.46 6.18 34.53
N GLY A 95 -1.70 6.01 34.07
CA GLY A 95 -2.88 6.08 34.93
C GLY A 95 -2.78 5.00 36.00
N THR A 96 -2.37 5.38 37.21
CA THR A 96 -2.56 4.57 38.40
C THR A 96 -4.04 4.59 38.73
N THR A 97 -4.76 3.56 38.29
CA THR A 97 -6.08 3.21 38.83
C THR A 97 -5.92 2.91 40.32
N HIS A 98 -6.49 3.79 41.15
CA HIS A 98 -6.90 3.48 42.51
C HIS A 98 -8.17 2.62 42.50
#